data_AF-A0A1H9XBH0-F1
#
_entry.id   AF-A0A1H9XBH0-F1
#
_cell.length_a   1.000
_cell.length_b   1.000
_cell.length_c   1.000
_cell.angle_alpha   90.00
_cell.angle_beta   90.00
_cell.angle_gamma   90.00
#
_symmetry.space_group_name_H-M   'P 1'
#
loop_
_entity.id
_entity.type
_entity.pdbx_description
1 polymer ?
#
loop_
_entity_poly.entity_id
_entity_poly.type
_entity_poly.pdbx_seq_one_letter_code
_entity_poly.pdbx_strand_id
1 'polypeptide(L)'
;RDGGYDVSDYTAVLPEFGDLADFVEFVDAAHQRGMRVIIDFVMNHTSDQHPWFQESRKDPDGPYGDYYMWADDDKQYADARIIFVDTEVSNWTFDPVRKQYFFHRFFSHQPDLNYENPAVQEEMLSALRFWLDLGIDGFRLDAVPYLFAAEGTNCENLPASHGFLKRVRREIDAHYPDTVLLAEANQWPDDVVDYFGDYASGGDECHMAFHFPVMPRIFMAVRRESRYPVSEILAKTPAIPANCQWGIFLRNHDELTLEMVTDEERDYMYAEYAKDPRMRANIGIRRRLAPLLDNDRNQIELFTALLLSLPGSPILYYGDEIGMGDNIWLGDRDAVRTPMQWTPDRNAGFSPCDPGRLSLPAIMDPVYGYQVTNVEASMSSPSSLLHWTRRMIEIRKQNPAFGLGTYTELQSSNPAVLAFLREYEDDLVLCVHNFSRFAQPTELDLRRFDGRHPVELFGGVRFPAIGELPYLLTLAGHGFYWFRLTRAASRIGRRP
;
A
#
# COMPACT_ATOMS: atom_id res chain seq x y z
N ARG A 1 20.29 -2.39 9.18
CA ARG A 1 20.05 -2.25 7.72
C ARG A 1 18.58 -2.45 7.51
N ASP A 2 17.96 -1.61 6.69
CA ASP A 2 16.50 -1.47 6.61
C ASP A 2 15.98 -1.98 5.26
N GLY A 3 16.38 -3.19 4.85
CA GLY A 3 15.91 -3.78 3.59
C GLY A 3 16.22 -2.99 2.31
N GLY A 4 17.15 -2.03 2.35
CA GLY A 4 17.49 -1.15 1.21
C GLY A 4 16.97 0.29 1.33
N TYR A 5 16.16 0.61 2.34
CA TYR A 5 15.71 1.99 2.60
C TYR A 5 16.82 2.89 3.17
N ASP A 6 17.91 2.29 3.67
CA ASP A 6 19.17 2.99 3.95
C ASP A 6 20.00 3.19 2.66
N VAL A 7 19.59 4.15 1.83
CA VAL A 7 20.20 4.43 0.50
C VAL A 7 21.61 5.02 0.64
N SER A 8 22.61 4.42 0.00
CA SER A 8 24.01 4.89 0.03
C SER A 8 24.49 5.53 -1.28
N ASP A 9 23.74 5.37 -2.37
CA ASP A 9 23.93 6.05 -3.65
C ASP A 9 22.59 6.06 -4.40
N TYR A 10 22.02 7.25 -4.64
CA TYR A 10 20.74 7.40 -5.33
C TYR A 10 20.80 7.12 -6.83
N THR A 11 21.98 7.02 -7.42
CA THR A 11 22.18 6.91 -8.88
C THR A 11 22.76 5.56 -9.31
N ALA A 12 22.81 4.61 -8.38
CA ALA A 12 23.33 3.28 -8.62
C ALA A 12 22.32 2.19 -8.27
N VAL A 13 22.48 1.04 -8.91
CA VAL A 13 21.80 -0.21 -8.56
C VAL A 13 22.71 -1.01 -7.65
N LEU A 14 22.15 -1.64 -6.61
CA LEU A 14 22.93 -2.54 -5.74
C LEU A 14 23.57 -3.65 -6.61
N PRO A 15 24.88 -3.91 -6.51
CA PRO A 15 25.56 -4.86 -7.42
C PRO A 15 25.00 -6.28 -7.42
N GLU A 16 24.30 -6.68 -6.35
CA GLU A 16 23.63 -7.99 -6.25
C GLU A 16 22.37 -8.08 -7.13
N PHE A 17 21.80 -6.95 -7.56
CA PHE A 17 20.63 -6.88 -8.45
C PHE A 17 20.98 -6.69 -9.92
N GLY A 18 22.22 -6.30 -10.24
CA GLY A 18 22.69 -6.03 -11.60
C GLY A 18 23.32 -4.64 -11.70
N ASP A 19 23.29 -4.08 -12.90
CA ASP A 19 23.72 -2.70 -13.18
C ASP A 19 22.61 -1.84 -13.81
N LEU A 20 22.94 -0.60 -14.17
CA LEU A 20 21.98 0.32 -14.81
C LEU A 20 21.52 -0.16 -16.19
N ALA A 21 22.33 -0.92 -16.93
CA ALA A 21 21.93 -1.47 -18.21
C ALA A 21 20.89 -2.58 -18.03
N ASP A 22 21.08 -3.45 -17.04
CA ASP A 22 20.07 -4.45 -16.66
C ASP A 22 18.75 -3.79 -16.27
N PHE A 23 18.81 -2.67 -15.54
CA PHE A 23 17.61 -1.90 -15.16
C PHE A 23 16.87 -1.33 -16.37
N VAL A 24 17.58 -0.71 -17.31
CA VAL A 24 16.97 -0.17 -18.55
C VAL A 24 16.37 -1.30 -19.38
N GLU A 25 17.05 -2.44 -19.52
CA GLU A 25 16.49 -3.62 -20.20
C GLU A 25 15.20 -4.11 -19.54
N PHE A 26 15.15 -4.11 -18.20
CA PHE A 26 13.96 -4.46 -17.44
C PHE A 26 12.79 -3.49 -17.73
N VAL A 27 13.03 -2.18 -17.69
CA VAL A 27 12.00 -1.15 -17.97
C VAL A 27 11.48 -1.29 -19.40
N ASP A 28 12.37 -1.40 -20.38
CA ASP A 28 12.01 -1.58 -21.79
C ASP A 28 11.17 -2.85 -21.99
N ALA A 29 11.55 -3.96 -21.35
CA ALA A 29 10.79 -5.21 -21.42
C ALA A 29 9.40 -5.08 -20.77
N ALA A 30 9.27 -4.34 -19.67
CA ALA A 30 7.97 -4.06 -19.04
C ALA A 30 7.08 -3.22 -19.96
N HIS A 31 7.61 -2.16 -20.55
CA HIS A 31 6.91 -1.27 -21.48
C HIS A 31 6.43 -1.99 -22.74
N GLN A 32 7.24 -2.90 -23.30
CA GLN A 32 6.84 -3.75 -24.44
C GLN A 32 5.61 -4.63 -24.13
N ARG A 33 5.32 -4.89 -22.86
CA ARG A 33 4.16 -5.66 -22.38
C ARG A 33 3.02 -4.77 -21.90
N GLY A 34 3.13 -3.45 -22.07
CA GLY A 34 2.15 -2.47 -21.60
C GLY A 34 2.10 -2.35 -20.07
N MET A 35 3.19 -2.68 -19.38
CA MET A 35 3.33 -2.52 -17.94
C MET A 35 4.18 -1.29 -17.65
N ARG A 36 3.69 -0.42 -16.76
CA ARG A 36 4.47 0.70 -16.21
C ARG A 36 5.28 0.24 -15.01
N VAL A 37 6.39 0.92 -14.76
CA VAL A 37 7.33 0.67 -13.66
C VAL A 37 7.43 1.92 -12.79
N ILE A 38 7.14 1.76 -11.51
CA ILE A 38 7.46 2.75 -10.48
C ILE A 38 8.50 2.17 -9.54
N ILE A 39 9.33 3.02 -8.95
CA ILE A 39 10.31 2.62 -7.94
C ILE A 39 10.08 3.36 -6.63
N ASP A 40 10.55 2.79 -5.54
CA ASP A 40 10.63 3.50 -4.27
C ASP A 40 11.71 4.58 -4.31
N PHE A 41 11.42 5.73 -3.72
CA PHE A 41 12.35 6.84 -3.62
C PHE A 41 12.35 7.39 -2.19
N VAL A 42 13.43 7.12 -1.47
CA VAL A 42 13.63 7.53 -0.08
C VAL A 42 13.98 9.01 -0.02
N MET A 43 12.99 9.83 0.29
CA MET A 43 13.14 11.28 0.33
C MET A 43 13.80 11.74 1.64
N ASN A 44 13.41 11.15 2.77
CA ASN A 44 13.68 11.75 4.07
C ASN A 44 15.15 11.66 4.53
N HIS A 45 15.82 10.54 4.23
CA HIS A 45 17.08 10.18 4.85
C HIS A 45 17.97 9.40 3.88
N THR A 46 19.26 9.29 4.22
CA THR A 46 20.21 8.40 3.53
C THR A 46 20.77 7.38 4.51
N SER A 47 21.53 6.41 4.04
CA SER A 47 22.44 5.62 4.89
C SER A 47 23.49 6.51 5.53
N ASP A 48 23.93 6.17 6.74
CA ASP A 48 25.15 6.74 7.34
C ASP A 48 26.42 6.40 6.55
N GLN A 49 26.37 5.45 5.61
CA GLN A 49 27.45 5.15 4.68
C GLN A 49 27.42 6.01 3.40
N HIS A 50 26.39 6.84 3.21
CA HIS A 50 26.30 7.73 2.06
C HIS A 50 27.49 8.71 2.06
N PRO A 51 28.14 8.97 0.90
CA PRO A 51 29.27 9.89 0.83
C PRO A 51 28.97 11.28 1.43
N TRP A 52 27.75 11.80 1.24
CA TRP A 52 27.31 13.04 1.85
C TRP A 52 27.43 13.02 3.38
N PHE A 53 26.96 11.97 4.07
CA PHE A 53 27.05 11.87 5.54
C PHE A 53 28.50 11.72 5.99
N GLN A 54 29.26 10.90 5.27
CA GLN A 54 30.68 10.67 5.56
C GLN A 54 31.52 11.94 5.46
N GLU A 55 31.20 12.84 4.52
CA GLU A 55 31.87 14.13 4.43
C GLU A 55 31.30 15.14 5.42
N SER A 56 29.98 15.19 5.61
CA SER A 56 29.30 16.04 6.60
C SER A 56 29.85 15.83 8.02
N ARG A 57 30.09 14.58 8.42
CA ARG A 57 30.61 14.28 9.77
C ARG A 57 32.10 14.60 9.95
N LYS A 58 32.87 14.69 8.86
CA LYS A 58 34.33 14.94 8.90
C LYS A 58 34.68 16.42 8.77
N ASP A 59 33.93 17.14 7.93
CA ASP A 59 34.18 18.54 7.60
C ASP A 59 32.90 19.38 7.78
N PRO A 60 32.62 19.86 9.00
CA PRO A 60 31.43 20.66 9.29
C PRO A 60 31.33 21.97 8.50
N ASP A 61 32.46 22.53 8.07
CA ASP A 61 32.53 23.77 7.28
C ASP A 61 32.57 23.50 5.76
N GLY A 62 32.55 22.22 5.37
CA GLY A 62 32.59 21.77 3.99
C GLY A 62 31.25 21.87 3.26
N PRO A 63 31.19 21.53 1.96
CA PRO A 63 29.97 21.65 1.16
C PRO A 63 28.82 20.75 1.64
N TYR A 64 29.13 19.66 2.35
CA TYR A 64 28.15 18.73 2.93
C TYR A 64 27.89 18.98 4.43
N GLY A 65 28.52 20.00 5.02
CA GLY A 65 28.41 20.29 6.46
C GLY A 65 26.97 20.37 6.96
N ASP A 66 26.10 21.02 6.17
CA ASP A 66 24.69 21.24 6.48
C ASP A 66 23.73 20.37 5.64
N TYR A 67 24.20 19.23 5.10
CA TYR A 67 23.32 18.27 4.40
C TYR A 67 22.43 17.46 5.35
N TYR A 68 22.81 17.39 6.63
CA TYR A 68 22.10 16.65 7.67
C TYR A 68 21.80 17.58 8.84
N MET A 69 20.86 17.16 9.67
CA MET A 69 20.42 17.93 10.82
C MET A 69 21.32 17.64 12.04
N TRP A 70 22.14 18.61 12.42
CA TRP A 70 23.11 18.50 13.53
C TRP A 70 22.74 19.38 14.73
N ALA A 71 23.01 18.91 15.94
CA ALA A 71 22.82 19.66 17.18
C ALA A 71 23.88 19.34 18.23
N ASP A 72 24.15 20.28 19.13
CA ASP A 72 25.12 20.09 20.22
C ASP A 72 24.57 19.24 21.38
N ASP A 73 23.25 19.14 21.51
CA ASP A 73 22.55 18.26 22.44
C ASP A 73 21.31 17.61 21.79
N ASP A 74 20.69 16.68 22.52
CA ASP A 74 19.56 15.85 22.07
C ASP A 74 18.19 16.42 22.48
N LYS A 75 18.10 17.73 22.75
CA LYS A 75 16.89 18.34 23.34
C LYS A 75 15.94 18.97 22.34
N GLN A 76 16.37 19.12 21.09
CA GLN A 76 15.57 19.70 20.03
C GLN A 76 14.47 18.73 19.57
N TYR A 77 13.33 19.28 19.13
CA TYR A 77 12.19 18.51 18.60
C TYR A 77 11.61 17.48 19.57
N ALA A 78 11.56 17.79 20.87
CA ALA A 78 11.13 16.85 21.91
C ALA A 78 9.69 16.30 21.76
N ASP A 79 8.83 17.00 21.00
CA ASP A 79 7.45 16.57 20.71
C ASP A 79 7.35 15.59 19.53
N ALA A 80 8.44 15.34 18.80
CA ALA A 80 8.50 14.35 17.73
C ALA A 80 8.55 12.93 18.32
N ARG A 81 7.57 12.09 17.96
CA ARG A 81 7.52 10.70 18.40
C ARG A 81 8.66 9.87 17.77
N ILE A 82 9.02 8.78 18.45
CA ILE A 82 9.90 7.74 17.91
C ILE A 82 9.05 6.74 17.12
N ILE A 83 9.42 6.44 15.87
CA ILE A 83 8.68 5.51 15.01
C ILE A 83 9.06 4.06 15.36
N PHE A 84 10.35 3.74 15.34
CA PHE A 84 10.87 2.40 15.64
C PHE A 84 11.15 2.20 17.14
N VAL A 85 10.07 2.26 17.93
CA VAL A 85 10.10 2.21 19.41
C VAL A 85 10.73 0.94 20.01
N ASP A 86 10.79 -0.15 19.24
CA ASP A 86 11.38 -1.42 19.70
C ASP A 86 12.92 -1.40 19.59
N THR A 87 13.49 -0.46 18.83
CA THR A 87 14.93 -0.41 18.53
C THR A 87 15.57 0.90 18.96
N GLU A 88 14.95 2.04 18.67
CA GLU A 88 15.50 3.37 18.93
C GLU A 88 14.95 3.95 20.23
N VAL A 89 15.83 4.60 21.00
CA VAL A 89 15.48 5.23 22.29
C VAL A 89 15.36 6.75 22.19
N SER A 90 15.81 7.32 21.08
CA SER A 90 15.83 8.75 20.79
C SER A 90 15.84 8.95 19.27
N ASN A 91 15.35 10.10 18.81
CA ASN A 91 15.52 10.56 17.42
C ASN A 91 16.87 11.29 17.21
N TRP A 92 17.73 11.32 18.23
CA TRP A 92 19.06 11.91 18.17
C TRP A 92 20.12 10.88 18.56
N THR A 93 21.13 10.72 17.70
CA THR A 93 22.29 9.84 17.96
C THR A 93 23.58 10.66 17.96
N PHE A 94 24.45 10.43 18.94
CA PHE A 94 25.74 11.11 19.03
C PHE A 94 26.74 10.55 18.02
N ASP A 95 27.29 11.42 17.17
CA ASP A 95 28.36 11.08 16.24
C ASP A 95 29.74 11.23 16.89
N PRO A 96 30.53 10.14 17.00
CA PRO A 96 31.84 10.20 17.65
C PRO A 96 32.91 10.93 16.84
N VAL A 97 32.71 11.19 15.54
CA VAL A 97 33.67 11.91 14.69
C VAL A 97 33.39 13.41 14.78
N ARG A 98 32.15 13.83 14.51
CA ARG A 98 31.73 15.24 14.53
C ARG A 98 31.56 15.81 15.94
N LYS A 99 31.41 14.95 16.95
CA LYS A 99 31.16 15.33 18.36
C LYS A 99 29.84 16.12 18.55
N GLN A 100 28.86 15.85 17.72
CA GLN A 100 27.52 16.42 17.74
C GLN A 100 26.50 15.30 17.59
N TYR A 101 25.25 15.58 17.91
CA TYR A 101 24.12 14.69 17.63
C TYR A 101 23.60 14.95 16.23
N PHE A 102 23.15 13.90 15.54
CA PHE A 102 22.40 14.01 14.29
C PHE A 102 20.98 13.46 14.48
N PHE A 103 20.03 14.06 13.77
CA PHE A 103 18.63 13.66 13.80
C PHE A 103 18.38 12.47 12.88
N HIS A 104 17.50 11.56 13.31
CA HIS A 104 16.98 10.46 12.50
C HIS A 104 15.56 10.11 12.96
N ARG A 105 14.61 9.97 12.03
CA ARG A 105 13.24 9.52 12.35
C ARG A 105 13.10 8.00 12.39
N PHE A 106 14.00 7.32 11.69
CA PHE A 106 14.06 5.87 11.57
C PHE A 106 15.27 5.34 12.37
N PHE A 107 16.02 4.36 11.85
CA PHE A 107 17.19 3.85 12.57
C PHE A 107 18.32 4.88 12.65
N SER A 108 19.18 4.74 13.66
CA SER A 108 20.38 5.57 13.83
C SER A 108 21.36 5.52 12.65
N HIS A 109 21.31 4.48 11.80
CA HIS A 109 22.09 4.41 10.56
C HIS A 109 21.36 5.03 9.34
N GLN A 110 20.27 5.76 9.57
CA GLN A 110 19.46 6.49 8.59
C GLN A 110 19.39 7.99 8.95
N PRO A 111 20.50 8.74 8.89
CA PRO A 111 20.50 10.16 9.21
C PRO A 111 19.59 10.96 8.26
N ASP A 112 18.76 11.83 8.84
CA ASP A 112 17.79 12.66 8.13
C ASP A 112 18.48 13.80 7.37
N LEU A 113 18.04 13.99 6.12
CA LEU A 113 18.49 15.08 5.26
C LEU A 113 17.92 16.41 5.75
N ASN A 114 18.74 17.46 5.68
CA ASN A 114 18.34 18.81 6.07
C ASN A 114 17.67 19.55 4.90
N TYR A 115 16.34 19.48 4.82
CA TYR A 115 15.58 20.13 3.75
C TYR A 115 15.50 21.66 3.83
N GLU A 116 15.91 22.29 4.95
CA GLU A 116 16.13 23.75 5.02
C GLU A 116 17.30 24.19 4.11
N ASN A 117 18.21 23.27 3.78
CA ASN A 117 19.31 23.53 2.86
C ASN A 117 18.84 23.39 1.41
N PRO A 118 18.84 24.47 0.59
CA PRO A 118 18.42 24.39 -0.80
C PRO A 118 19.26 23.42 -1.64
N ALA A 119 20.54 23.19 -1.29
CA ALA A 119 21.38 22.24 -2.01
C ALA A 119 20.85 20.80 -1.89
N VAL A 120 20.37 20.41 -0.71
CA VAL A 120 19.73 19.09 -0.49
C VAL A 120 18.50 18.96 -1.39
N GLN A 121 17.66 20.00 -1.45
CA GLN A 121 16.48 20.01 -2.32
C GLN A 121 16.85 19.82 -3.81
N GLU A 122 17.92 20.46 -4.29
CA GLU A 122 18.40 20.28 -5.67
C GLU A 122 18.93 18.88 -5.94
N GLU A 123 19.69 18.29 -5.01
CA GLU A 123 20.23 16.93 -5.15
C GLU A 123 19.10 15.90 -5.23
N MET A 124 18.07 16.03 -4.39
CA MET A 124 16.91 15.14 -4.43
C MET A 124 16.12 15.27 -5.74
N LEU A 125 15.92 16.49 -6.25
CA LEU A 125 15.33 16.70 -7.58
C LEU A 125 16.20 16.14 -8.71
N SER A 126 17.53 16.25 -8.59
CA SER A 126 18.48 15.69 -9.54
C SER A 126 18.41 14.17 -9.60
N ALA A 127 18.35 13.52 -8.44
CA ALA A 127 18.20 12.07 -8.33
C ALA A 127 16.86 11.58 -8.90
N LEU A 128 15.75 12.31 -8.67
CA LEU A 128 14.47 12.02 -9.32
C LEU A 128 14.58 12.10 -10.85
N ARG A 129 15.17 13.18 -11.37
CA ARG A 129 15.38 13.35 -12.83
C ARG A 129 16.23 12.24 -13.42
N PHE A 130 17.29 11.82 -12.73
CA PHE A 130 18.16 10.75 -13.18
C PHE A 130 17.39 9.47 -13.53
N TRP A 131 16.48 9.02 -12.66
CA TRP A 131 15.70 7.81 -12.91
C TRP A 131 14.60 8.02 -13.97
N LEU A 132 13.97 9.19 -13.99
CA LEU A 132 12.99 9.54 -15.02
C LEU A 132 13.62 9.60 -16.42
N ASP A 133 14.85 10.11 -16.53
CA ASP A 133 15.63 10.11 -17.78
C ASP A 133 15.97 8.69 -18.25
N LEU A 134 16.00 7.71 -17.34
CA LEU A 134 16.14 6.28 -17.65
C LEU A 134 14.82 5.58 -18.03
N GLY A 135 13.68 6.29 -17.94
CA GLY A 135 12.41 5.85 -18.49
C GLY A 135 11.43 5.21 -17.51
N ILE A 136 11.61 5.32 -16.19
CA ILE A 136 10.57 4.89 -15.25
C ILE A 136 9.31 5.78 -15.35
N ASP A 137 8.18 5.25 -14.90
CA ASP A 137 6.87 5.91 -15.02
C ASP A 137 6.43 6.64 -13.75
N GLY A 138 7.26 6.65 -12.70
CA GLY A 138 6.96 7.34 -11.45
C GLY A 138 7.62 6.77 -10.22
N PHE A 139 7.22 7.32 -9.07
CA PHE A 139 7.82 7.01 -7.77
C PHE A 139 6.76 6.75 -6.70
N ARG A 140 7.05 5.80 -5.80
CA ARG A 140 6.55 5.86 -4.42
C ARG A 140 7.51 6.73 -3.62
N LEU A 141 7.03 7.88 -3.17
CA LEU A 141 7.78 8.79 -2.31
C LEU A 141 7.64 8.31 -0.87
N ASP A 142 8.73 7.78 -0.33
CA ASP A 142 8.81 7.19 1.00
C ASP A 142 9.04 8.26 2.06
N ALA A 143 8.42 8.10 3.24
CA ALA A 143 8.65 8.93 4.42
C ALA A 143 8.37 10.44 4.23
N VAL A 144 7.50 10.82 3.29
CA VAL A 144 7.21 12.23 2.96
C VAL A 144 6.61 13.09 4.08
N PRO A 145 5.97 12.55 5.14
CA PRO A 145 5.55 13.38 6.27
C PRO A 145 6.66 14.00 7.08
N TYR A 146 7.90 13.52 6.93
CA TYR A 146 8.97 13.75 7.89
C TYR A 146 10.07 14.69 7.40
N LEU A 147 9.96 15.22 6.18
CA LEU A 147 11.05 15.94 5.48
C LEU A 147 11.60 17.17 6.22
N PHE A 148 10.74 17.91 6.94
CA PHE A 148 11.12 19.08 7.72
C PHE A 148 10.78 18.86 9.19
N ALA A 149 11.59 19.45 10.08
CA ALA A 149 11.34 19.47 11.52
C ALA A 149 11.28 20.92 12.03
N ALA A 150 10.43 21.18 13.02
CA ALA A 150 10.26 22.49 13.61
C ALA A 150 9.95 22.40 15.11
N GLU A 151 10.57 23.28 15.90
CA GLU A 151 10.35 23.33 17.35
C GLU A 151 8.90 23.62 17.72
N GLY A 152 8.42 22.96 18.78
CA GLY A 152 7.02 23.06 19.24
C GLY A 152 6.00 22.41 18.31
N THR A 153 6.44 21.52 17.42
CA THR A 153 5.58 20.69 16.56
C THR A 153 5.94 19.22 16.72
N ASN A 154 5.06 18.32 16.28
CA ASN A 154 5.38 16.88 16.20
C ASN A 154 6.33 16.52 15.04
N CYS A 155 6.77 17.51 14.24
CA CYS A 155 7.64 17.33 13.07
C CYS A 155 7.05 16.38 12.01
N GLU A 156 5.72 16.40 11.83
CA GLU A 156 5.02 15.63 10.80
C GLU A 156 4.08 16.58 10.02
N ASN A 157 3.91 16.32 8.72
CA ASN A 157 2.96 17.05 7.86
C ASN A 157 3.17 18.59 7.86
N LEU A 158 4.42 19.05 8.04
CA LEU A 158 4.69 20.48 8.11
C LEU A 158 4.40 21.15 6.76
N PRO A 159 3.90 22.40 6.74
CA PRO A 159 3.64 23.13 5.49
C PRO A 159 4.86 23.26 4.58
N ALA A 160 6.08 23.24 5.14
CA ALA A 160 7.31 23.24 4.37
C ALA A 160 7.51 21.93 3.57
N SER A 161 7.16 20.78 4.16
CA SER A 161 7.18 19.48 3.48
C SER A 161 6.24 19.49 2.26
N HIS A 162 5.01 19.96 2.44
CA HIS A 162 4.05 20.15 1.35
C HIS A 162 4.56 21.14 0.30
N GLY A 163 5.18 22.24 0.72
CA GLY A 163 5.81 23.22 -0.17
C GLY A 163 6.88 22.60 -1.09
N PHE A 164 7.70 21.69 -0.56
CA PHE A 164 8.68 20.96 -1.35
C PHE A 164 8.03 19.92 -2.27
N LEU A 165 7.01 19.18 -1.81
CA LEU A 165 6.29 18.23 -2.67
C LEU A 165 5.58 18.92 -3.85
N LYS A 166 5.00 20.11 -3.64
CA LYS A 166 4.48 20.95 -4.75
C LYS A 166 5.55 21.32 -5.76
N ARG A 167 6.77 21.59 -5.28
CA ARG A 167 7.92 21.87 -6.13
C ARG A 167 8.29 20.63 -6.94
N VAL A 168 8.41 19.46 -6.30
CA VAL A 168 8.67 18.17 -6.97
C VAL A 168 7.62 17.91 -8.06
N ARG A 169 6.33 18.06 -7.73
CA ARG A 169 5.24 17.89 -8.69
C ARG A 169 5.37 18.83 -9.88
N ARG A 170 5.64 20.12 -9.65
CA ARG A 170 5.80 21.12 -10.72
C ARG A 170 6.95 20.77 -11.66
N GLU A 171 8.09 20.34 -11.12
CA GLU A 171 9.25 19.93 -11.92
C GLU A 171 8.91 18.71 -12.78
N ILE A 172 8.23 17.72 -12.22
CA ILE A 172 7.82 16.50 -12.93
C ILE A 172 6.78 16.83 -14.02
N ASP A 173 5.74 17.59 -13.71
CA ASP A 173 4.71 17.98 -14.70
C ASP A 173 5.30 18.80 -15.86
N ALA A 174 6.34 19.61 -15.61
CA ALA A 174 6.98 20.44 -16.62
C ALA A 174 7.89 19.65 -17.58
N HIS A 175 8.51 18.57 -17.11
CA HIS A 175 9.58 17.87 -17.85
C HIS A 175 9.24 16.43 -18.22
N TYR A 176 8.36 15.76 -17.47
CA TYR A 176 8.06 14.33 -17.58
C TYR A 176 6.54 14.08 -17.50
N PRO A 177 5.77 14.43 -18.55
CA PRO A 177 4.32 14.21 -18.57
C PRO A 177 3.99 12.71 -18.47
N ASP A 178 2.82 12.37 -17.89
CA ASP A 178 2.35 10.99 -17.65
C ASP A 178 3.15 10.20 -16.60
N THR A 179 3.88 10.91 -15.72
CA THR A 179 4.57 10.35 -14.56
C THR A 179 3.67 10.36 -13.32
N VAL A 180 3.70 9.30 -12.50
CA VAL A 180 2.94 9.23 -11.24
C VAL A 180 3.82 9.49 -10.02
N LEU A 181 3.25 10.16 -9.01
CA LEU A 181 3.84 10.33 -7.68
C LEU A 181 2.87 9.74 -6.65
N LEU A 182 3.33 8.73 -5.92
CA LEU A 182 2.57 8.03 -4.90
C LEU A 182 3.15 8.34 -3.52
N ALA A 183 2.43 9.10 -2.71
CA ALA A 183 2.83 9.43 -1.34
C ALA A 183 2.62 8.24 -0.41
N GLU A 184 3.68 7.88 0.33
CA GLU A 184 3.55 7.12 1.55
C GLU A 184 3.35 8.07 2.75
N ALA A 185 2.09 8.32 3.09
CA ALA A 185 1.70 9.09 4.26
C ALA A 185 0.78 8.26 5.16
N ASN A 186 1.35 7.58 6.16
CA ASN A 186 0.58 6.84 7.16
C ASN A 186 0.06 7.80 8.23
N GLN A 187 -1.00 8.54 7.90
CA GLN A 187 -1.60 9.59 8.74
C GLN A 187 -3.13 9.42 8.84
N TRP A 188 -3.81 10.25 9.62
CA TRP A 188 -5.28 10.27 9.67
C TRP A 188 -5.86 10.77 8.34
N PRO A 189 -7.11 10.41 7.97
CA PRO A 189 -7.69 10.74 6.67
C PRO A 189 -7.60 12.23 6.30
N ASP A 190 -7.85 13.12 7.26
CA ASP A 190 -7.83 14.57 7.02
C ASP A 190 -6.43 15.05 6.63
N ASP A 191 -5.38 14.50 7.27
CA ASP A 191 -3.99 14.88 7.00
C ASP A 191 -3.46 14.24 5.71
N VAL A 192 -3.87 13.00 5.39
CA VAL A 192 -3.41 12.32 4.16
C VAL A 192 -3.91 13.03 2.91
N VAL A 193 -5.10 13.63 2.96
CA VAL A 193 -5.68 14.31 1.80
C VAL A 193 -4.90 15.57 1.41
N ASP A 194 -4.19 16.20 2.35
CA ASP A 194 -3.35 17.36 2.06
C ASP A 194 -2.20 17.03 1.11
N TYR A 195 -1.74 15.77 1.06
CA TYR A 195 -0.70 15.31 0.12
C TYR A 195 -1.15 15.26 -1.35
N PHE A 196 -2.44 15.45 -1.64
CA PHE A 196 -2.92 15.66 -3.00
C PHE A 196 -2.78 17.13 -3.44
N GLY A 197 -2.64 18.05 -2.48
CA GLY A 197 -2.48 19.47 -2.73
C GLY A 197 -3.79 20.21 -2.97
N ASP A 198 -3.72 21.28 -3.77
CA ASP A 198 -4.81 22.24 -3.94
C ASP A 198 -5.95 21.72 -4.84
N TYR A 199 -7.17 21.78 -4.32
CA TYR A 199 -8.38 21.34 -5.02
C TYR A 199 -8.72 22.19 -6.25
N ALA A 200 -8.45 23.50 -6.22
CA ALA A 200 -8.82 24.39 -7.33
C ALA A 200 -7.97 24.13 -8.58
N SER A 201 -6.71 23.72 -8.39
CA SER A 201 -5.83 23.26 -9.47
C SER A 201 -6.13 21.84 -9.97
N GLY A 202 -6.94 21.07 -9.23
CA GLY A 202 -7.16 19.64 -9.48
C GLY A 202 -6.10 18.72 -8.86
N GLY A 203 -5.20 19.26 -8.03
CA GLY A 203 -4.15 18.56 -7.29
C GLY A 203 -2.74 18.93 -7.78
N ASP A 204 -1.97 19.64 -6.94
CA ASP A 204 -0.63 20.17 -7.24
C ASP A 204 0.50 19.56 -6.40
N GLU A 205 0.24 18.48 -5.66
CA GLU A 205 1.23 17.67 -4.95
C GLU A 205 1.31 16.25 -5.52
N CYS A 206 1.05 15.20 -4.73
CA CYS A 206 1.12 13.83 -5.22
C CYS A 206 -0.13 13.44 -6.02
N HIS A 207 0.08 12.65 -7.08
CA HIS A 207 -1.01 12.10 -7.89
C HIS A 207 -1.80 11.04 -7.11
N MET A 208 -1.09 10.28 -6.29
CA MET A 208 -1.65 9.22 -5.48
C MET A 208 -1.17 9.30 -4.04
N ALA A 209 -1.97 8.79 -3.12
CA ALA A 209 -1.57 8.54 -1.73
C ALA A 209 -2.14 7.19 -1.30
N PHE A 210 -1.42 6.47 -0.44
CA PHE A 210 -1.95 5.22 0.12
C PHE A 210 -3.12 5.48 1.07
N HIS A 211 -4.17 4.67 0.95
CA HIS A 211 -5.33 4.77 1.82
C HIS A 211 -5.12 3.98 3.13
N PHE A 212 -4.06 4.33 3.88
CA PHE A 212 -3.73 3.72 5.18
C PHE A 212 -4.91 3.66 6.15
N PRO A 213 -5.78 4.69 6.29
CA PRO A 213 -6.86 4.65 7.27
C PRO A 213 -7.84 3.49 7.08
N VAL A 214 -8.14 3.10 5.85
CA VAL A 214 -9.12 2.05 5.54
C VAL A 214 -8.58 0.65 5.83
N MET A 215 -7.28 0.42 5.59
CA MET A 215 -6.69 -0.91 5.63
C MET A 215 -6.94 -1.63 6.98
N PRO A 216 -6.61 -1.07 8.17
CA PRO A 216 -6.89 -1.74 9.44
C PRO A 216 -8.38 -1.95 9.71
N ARG A 217 -9.23 -1.03 9.23
CA ARG A 217 -10.69 -1.10 9.45
C ARG A 217 -11.33 -2.23 8.66
N ILE A 218 -10.77 -2.64 7.51
CA ILE A 218 -11.22 -3.85 6.80
C ILE A 218 -11.01 -5.09 7.69
N PHE A 219 -9.82 -5.23 8.27
CA PHE A 219 -9.51 -6.35 9.18
C PHE A 219 -10.40 -6.34 10.42
N MET A 220 -10.64 -5.16 11.02
CA MET A 220 -11.56 -5.04 12.15
C MET A 220 -13.00 -5.37 11.77
N ALA A 221 -13.48 -4.90 10.63
CA ALA A 221 -14.86 -5.08 10.19
C ALA A 221 -15.21 -6.55 9.98
N VAL A 222 -14.31 -7.33 9.37
CA VAL A 222 -14.53 -8.76 9.19
C VAL A 222 -14.50 -9.51 10.52
N ARG A 223 -13.57 -9.21 11.44
CA ARG A 223 -13.56 -9.89 12.76
C ARG A 223 -14.71 -9.50 13.67
N ARG A 224 -15.19 -8.25 13.57
CA ARG A 224 -16.39 -7.79 14.29
C ARG A 224 -17.70 -8.21 13.62
N GLU A 225 -17.63 -8.84 12.43
CA GLU A 225 -18.79 -9.15 11.59
C GLU A 225 -19.72 -7.94 11.40
N SER A 226 -19.11 -6.77 11.18
CA SER A 226 -19.80 -5.48 11.19
C SER A 226 -19.18 -4.53 10.19
N ARG A 227 -20.00 -3.93 9.32
CA ARG A 227 -19.56 -2.99 8.28
C ARG A 227 -19.10 -1.64 8.82
N TYR A 228 -19.53 -1.27 10.03
CA TYR A 228 -19.37 0.10 10.56
C TYR A 228 -17.92 0.61 10.58
N PRO A 229 -16.88 -0.17 10.94
CA PRO A 229 -15.50 0.34 10.88
C PRO A 229 -15.10 0.82 9.49
N VAL A 230 -15.52 0.12 8.43
CA VAL A 230 -15.26 0.52 7.04
C VAL A 230 -16.16 1.68 6.61
N SER A 231 -17.45 1.61 6.93
CA SER A 231 -18.42 2.66 6.57
C SER A 231 -18.06 4.02 7.20
N GLU A 232 -17.70 4.02 8.49
CA GLU A 232 -17.37 5.25 9.22
C GLU A 232 -16.07 5.89 8.72
N ILE A 233 -15.02 5.10 8.45
CA ILE A 233 -13.75 5.67 7.99
C ILE A 233 -13.86 6.20 6.55
N LEU A 234 -14.58 5.51 5.67
CA LEU A 234 -14.84 5.99 4.30
C LEU A 234 -15.70 7.25 4.30
N ALA A 235 -16.72 7.32 5.17
CA ALA A 235 -17.55 8.51 5.30
C ALA A 235 -16.81 9.72 5.88
N LYS A 236 -15.79 9.49 6.73
CA LYS A 236 -14.92 10.53 7.29
C LYS A 236 -13.80 10.94 6.34
N THR A 237 -13.46 10.13 5.34
CA THR A 237 -12.39 10.44 4.40
C THR A 237 -12.86 11.57 3.47
N PRO A 238 -12.19 12.74 3.45
CA PRO A 238 -12.56 13.83 2.58
C PRO A 238 -12.51 13.44 1.09
N ALA A 239 -13.26 14.19 0.26
CA ALA A 239 -13.10 14.08 -1.18
C ALA A 239 -11.67 14.49 -1.58
N ILE A 240 -11.16 13.95 -2.69
CA ILE A 240 -9.82 14.28 -3.19
C ILE A 240 -9.91 15.16 -4.45
N PRO A 241 -8.85 15.88 -4.83
CA PRO A 241 -8.80 16.63 -6.09
C PRO A 241 -9.04 15.74 -7.32
N ALA A 242 -9.58 16.33 -8.40
CA ALA A 242 -10.12 15.58 -9.53
C ALA A 242 -9.08 14.74 -10.32
N ASN A 243 -7.81 15.13 -10.30
CA ASN A 243 -6.73 14.42 -11.00
C ASN A 243 -5.95 13.46 -10.07
N CYS A 244 -6.44 13.23 -8.87
CA CYS A 244 -5.79 12.40 -7.86
C CYS A 244 -6.50 11.06 -7.66
N GLN A 245 -5.80 10.10 -7.05
CA GLN A 245 -6.35 8.76 -6.82
C GLN A 245 -5.80 8.09 -5.55
N TRP A 246 -6.64 7.34 -4.85
CA TRP A 246 -6.19 6.51 -3.73
C TRP A 246 -5.43 5.26 -4.20
N GLY A 247 -4.36 4.90 -3.50
CA GLY A 247 -3.73 3.58 -3.55
C GLY A 247 -4.30 2.68 -2.45
N ILE A 248 -5.06 1.64 -2.81
CA ILE A 248 -5.64 0.70 -1.84
C ILE A 248 -4.77 -0.54 -1.78
N PHE A 249 -4.52 -1.04 -0.57
CA PHE A 249 -3.74 -2.26 -0.35
C PHE A 249 -4.27 -3.00 0.88
N LEU A 250 -3.94 -4.28 1.00
CA LEU A 250 -4.27 -5.09 2.18
C LEU A 250 -3.05 -5.31 3.05
N ARG A 251 -1.90 -5.58 2.43
CA ARG A 251 -0.58 -5.78 3.04
C ARG A 251 0.50 -5.23 2.12
N ASN A 252 1.70 -5.06 2.66
CA ASN A 252 2.89 -4.58 1.98
C ASN A 252 4.13 -5.28 2.57
N HIS A 253 5.32 -4.76 2.27
CA HIS A 253 6.59 -5.29 2.77
C HIS A 253 6.91 -4.89 4.23
N ASP A 254 6.06 -4.08 4.86
CA ASP A 254 6.16 -3.72 6.28
C ASP A 254 5.16 -4.51 7.11
N GLU A 255 5.12 -4.23 8.40
CA GLU A 255 4.05 -4.69 9.28
C GLU A 255 2.69 -4.08 8.91
N LEU A 256 1.63 -4.70 9.39
CA LEU A 256 0.31 -4.08 9.41
C LEU A 256 0.38 -2.99 10.47
N THR A 257 0.66 -1.77 10.04
CA THR A 257 0.78 -0.60 10.92
C THR A 257 -0.52 -0.32 11.65
N LEU A 258 -0.40 -0.05 12.94
CA LEU A 258 -1.46 0.33 13.87
C LEU A 258 -1.11 1.65 14.57
N GLU A 259 -0.35 2.51 13.90
CA GLU A 259 -0.02 3.84 14.40
C GLU A 259 -1.27 4.75 14.38
N MET A 260 -1.97 4.81 13.25
CA MET A 260 -3.12 5.69 13.02
C MET A 260 -4.47 4.99 13.32
N VAL A 261 -4.53 4.40 14.50
CA VAL A 261 -5.75 3.83 15.11
C VAL A 261 -5.83 4.26 16.57
N THR A 262 -7.01 4.21 17.19
CA THR A 262 -7.11 4.48 18.63
C THR A 262 -6.46 3.38 19.45
N ASP A 263 -6.12 3.66 20.71
CA ASP A 263 -5.52 2.66 21.61
C ASP A 263 -6.41 1.41 21.77
N GLU A 264 -7.72 1.60 21.89
CA GLU A 264 -8.68 0.49 21.97
C GLU A 264 -8.74 -0.35 20.69
N GLU A 265 -8.66 0.30 19.52
CA GLU A 265 -8.60 -0.40 18.23
C GLU A 265 -7.29 -1.19 18.10
N ARG A 266 -6.17 -0.61 18.54
CA ARG A 266 -4.85 -1.25 18.54
C ARG A 266 -4.84 -2.50 19.41
N ASP A 267 -5.33 -2.41 20.65
CA ASP A 267 -5.42 -3.54 21.57
C ASP A 267 -6.32 -4.65 21.02
N TYR A 268 -7.45 -4.27 20.40
CA TYR A 268 -8.33 -5.21 19.72
C TYR A 268 -7.62 -5.94 18.57
N MET A 269 -6.91 -5.20 17.70
CA MET A 269 -6.16 -5.78 16.59
C MET A 269 -5.06 -6.73 17.08
N TYR A 270 -4.34 -6.38 18.14
CA TYR A 270 -3.35 -7.28 18.73
C TYR A 270 -3.96 -8.56 19.31
N ALA A 271 -5.08 -8.45 20.03
CA ALA A 271 -5.75 -9.61 20.60
C ALA A 271 -6.24 -10.60 19.52
N GLU A 272 -6.73 -10.07 18.41
CA GLU A 272 -7.31 -10.88 17.34
C GLU A 272 -6.27 -11.48 16.38
N TYR A 273 -5.28 -10.69 15.98
CA TYR A 273 -4.38 -11.02 14.87
C TYR A 273 -2.92 -11.30 15.30
N ALA A 274 -2.52 -10.89 16.52
CA ALA A 274 -1.15 -11.05 17.03
C ALA A 274 -1.14 -11.82 18.38
N LYS A 275 -1.64 -13.05 18.34
CA LYS A 275 -1.75 -13.95 19.51
C LYS A 275 -0.39 -14.36 20.07
N ASP A 276 0.62 -14.46 19.21
CA ASP A 276 2.00 -14.65 19.63
C ASP A 276 2.70 -13.28 19.69
N PRO A 277 3.36 -12.91 20.80
CA PRO A 277 4.04 -11.62 20.93
C PRO A 277 5.05 -11.34 19.81
N ARG A 278 5.66 -12.38 19.22
CA ARG A 278 6.63 -12.23 18.12
C ARG A 278 5.99 -11.78 16.82
N MET A 279 4.67 -11.88 16.68
CA MET A 279 3.95 -11.37 15.52
C MET A 279 3.90 -9.84 15.50
N ARG A 280 4.25 -9.18 16.61
CA ARG A 280 4.31 -7.73 16.71
C ARG A 280 5.69 -7.22 16.29
N ALA A 281 5.72 -6.04 15.71
CA ALA A 281 6.93 -5.26 15.46
C ALA A 281 6.53 -3.78 15.48
N ASN A 282 7.29 -2.95 16.20
CA ASN A 282 6.96 -1.55 16.46
C ASN A 282 5.49 -1.41 16.92
N ILE A 283 4.75 -0.51 16.29
CA ILE A 283 3.31 -0.34 16.50
C ILE A 283 2.54 -1.04 15.37
N GLY A 284 2.72 -2.36 15.21
CA GLY A 284 2.02 -3.13 14.18
C GLY A 284 2.20 -4.64 14.23
N ILE A 285 1.70 -5.32 13.19
CA ILE A 285 1.66 -6.80 13.09
C ILE A 285 2.40 -7.28 11.83
N ARG A 286 3.58 -7.88 12.00
CA ARG A 286 4.47 -8.33 10.91
C ARG A 286 4.09 -9.69 10.33
N ARG A 287 2.90 -9.76 9.74
CA ARG A 287 2.34 -10.98 9.15
C ARG A 287 1.82 -10.78 7.73
N ARG A 288 1.80 -11.84 6.94
CA ARG A 288 1.21 -11.86 5.58
C ARG A 288 -0.31 -11.99 5.63
N LEU A 289 -0.96 -11.73 4.49
CA LEU A 289 -2.43 -11.75 4.36
C LEU A 289 -3.02 -13.13 4.69
N ALA A 290 -2.58 -14.19 4.00
CA ALA A 290 -3.14 -15.53 4.21
C ALA A 290 -2.97 -16.00 5.68
N PRO A 291 -1.80 -15.83 6.32
CA PRO A 291 -1.65 -16.15 7.74
C PRO A 291 -2.45 -15.28 8.71
N LEU A 292 -2.69 -13.98 8.42
CA LEU A 292 -3.59 -13.13 9.19
C LEU A 292 -5.05 -13.63 9.16
N LEU A 293 -5.46 -14.22 8.04
CA LEU A 293 -6.81 -14.72 7.80
C LEU A 293 -6.95 -16.22 8.10
N ASP A 294 -6.04 -16.78 8.90
CA ASP A 294 -6.04 -18.20 9.29
C ASP A 294 -6.06 -19.18 8.09
N ASN A 295 -5.51 -18.75 6.94
CA ASN A 295 -5.58 -19.41 5.63
C ASN A 295 -7.01 -19.73 5.13
N ASP A 296 -8.02 -19.01 5.63
CA ASP A 296 -9.40 -19.15 5.18
C ASP A 296 -9.54 -18.53 3.79
N ARG A 297 -9.70 -19.41 2.79
CA ARG A 297 -9.85 -19.01 1.40
C ARG A 297 -11.02 -18.04 1.18
N ASN A 298 -12.15 -18.22 1.87
CA ASN A 298 -13.30 -17.33 1.67
C ASN A 298 -13.01 -15.93 2.20
N GLN A 299 -12.26 -15.80 3.29
CA GLN A 299 -11.80 -14.50 3.78
C GLN A 299 -10.80 -13.87 2.82
N ILE A 300 -9.81 -14.63 2.32
CA ILE A 300 -8.84 -14.09 1.35
C ILE A 300 -9.57 -13.57 0.10
N GLU A 301 -10.58 -14.30 -0.40
CA GLU A 301 -11.40 -13.87 -1.52
C GLU A 301 -12.23 -12.62 -1.19
N LEU A 302 -12.87 -12.57 -0.01
CA LEU A 302 -13.63 -11.40 0.45
C LEU A 302 -12.76 -10.14 0.54
N PHE A 303 -11.59 -10.24 1.17
CA PHE A 303 -10.66 -9.11 1.31
C PHE A 303 -10.14 -8.66 -0.06
N THR A 304 -9.80 -9.60 -0.94
CA THR A 304 -9.37 -9.27 -2.31
C THR A 304 -10.50 -8.63 -3.11
N ALA A 305 -11.75 -9.06 -2.93
CA ALA A 305 -12.91 -8.41 -3.54
C ALA A 305 -13.08 -6.97 -3.01
N LEU A 306 -12.93 -6.73 -1.71
CA LEU A 306 -12.97 -5.37 -1.16
C LEU A 306 -11.84 -4.50 -1.77
N LEU A 307 -10.61 -5.01 -1.79
CA LEU A 307 -9.47 -4.33 -2.40
C LEU A 307 -9.74 -3.92 -3.84
N LEU A 308 -10.34 -4.80 -4.64
CA LEU A 308 -10.59 -4.57 -6.06
C LEU A 308 -11.84 -3.71 -6.34
N SER A 309 -12.74 -3.54 -5.36
CA SER A 309 -14.02 -2.85 -5.55
C SER A 309 -14.19 -1.52 -4.80
N LEU A 310 -13.34 -1.22 -3.82
CA LEU A 310 -13.27 0.08 -3.15
C LEU A 310 -12.69 1.17 -4.09
N PRO A 311 -12.96 2.47 -3.82
CA PRO A 311 -12.54 3.56 -4.70
C PRO A 311 -11.04 3.81 -4.65
N GLY A 312 -10.33 3.42 -5.71
CA GLY A 312 -8.89 3.60 -5.84
C GLY A 312 -8.24 2.60 -6.80
N SER A 313 -6.92 2.68 -6.88
CA SER A 313 -6.06 1.75 -7.60
C SER A 313 -5.52 0.69 -6.63
N PRO A 314 -5.84 -0.61 -6.83
CA PRO A 314 -5.43 -1.67 -5.92
C PRO A 314 -3.96 -2.05 -6.12
N ILE A 315 -3.28 -2.34 -5.01
CA ILE A 315 -1.89 -2.80 -4.96
C ILE A 315 -1.88 -4.18 -4.31
N LEU A 316 -1.36 -5.17 -5.04
CA LEU A 316 -1.18 -6.53 -4.55
C LEU A 316 0.28 -6.73 -4.16
N TYR A 317 0.50 -7.30 -2.98
CA TYR A 317 1.84 -7.66 -2.52
C TYR A 317 2.25 -9.04 -3.08
N TYR A 318 3.48 -9.15 -3.60
CA TYR A 318 3.92 -10.34 -4.34
C TYR A 318 3.74 -11.61 -3.51
N GLY A 319 3.13 -12.64 -4.08
CA GLY A 319 2.89 -13.92 -3.42
C GLY A 319 1.56 -14.02 -2.66
N ASP A 320 0.87 -12.91 -2.39
CA ASP A 320 -0.48 -12.98 -1.79
C ASP A 320 -1.48 -13.61 -2.77
N GLU A 321 -1.24 -13.51 -4.08
CA GLU A 321 -2.05 -14.16 -5.12
C GLU A 321 -1.98 -15.69 -5.14
N ILE A 322 -0.97 -16.28 -4.50
CA ILE A 322 -0.87 -17.72 -4.25
C ILE A 322 -1.10 -18.08 -2.77
N GLY A 323 -1.26 -17.08 -1.89
CA GLY A 323 -1.47 -17.29 -0.46
C GLY A 323 -0.18 -17.63 0.28
N MET A 324 0.94 -16.97 -0.06
CA MET A 324 2.20 -17.14 0.66
C MET A 324 2.08 -16.87 2.16
N GLY A 325 2.85 -17.63 2.93
CA GLY A 325 2.96 -17.49 4.38
C GLY A 325 4.03 -16.50 4.81
N ASP A 326 4.20 -16.38 6.12
CA ASP A 326 5.25 -15.59 6.77
C ASP A 326 6.19 -16.46 7.60
N ASN A 327 7.34 -15.90 7.97
CA ASN A 327 8.26 -16.51 8.93
C ASN A 327 8.59 -15.52 10.06
N ILE A 328 7.77 -15.53 11.12
CA ILE A 328 7.89 -14.63 12.28
C ILE A 328 9.18 -14.80 13.11
N TRP A 329 10.03 -15.78 12.77
CA TRP A 329 11.33 -15.98 13.41
C TRP A 329 12.46 -15.20 12.75
N LEU A 330 12.20 -14.64 11.56
CA LEU A 330 13.11 -13.69 10.93
C LEU A 330 13.05 -12.35 11.68
N GLY A 331 14.16 -11.60 11.62
CA GLY A 331 14.28 -10.31 12.28
C GLY A 331 13.39 -9.26 11.63
N ASP A 332 12.90 -8.31 12.44
CA ASP A 332 12.12 -7.16 11.97
C ASP A 332 11.00 -7.56 10.97
N ARG A 333 10.91 -6.91 9.81
CA ARG A 333 9.90 -7.11 8.77
C ARG A 333 10.27 -8.18 7.75
N ASP A 334 11.44 -8.81 7.85
CA ASP A 334 11.85 -9.91 6.94
C ASP A 334 10.89 -11.11 6.99
N ALA A 335 10.06 -11.20 8.05
CA ALA A 335 9.00 -12.18 8.17
C ALA A 335 8.07 -12.24 6.95
N VAL A 336 7.88 -11.13 6.22
CA VAL A 336 6.99 -11.07 5.05
C VAL A 336 7.74 -10.92 3.71
N ARG A 337 9.08 -10.95 3.73
CA ARG A 337 9.96 -10.67 2.57
C ARG A 337 10.68 -11.91 2.03
N THR A 338 10.19 -13.10 2.36
CA THR A 338 10.80 -14.36 1.93
C THR A 338 10.70 -14.55 0.41
N PRO A 339 11.58 -15.37 -0.19
CA PRO A 339 11.62 -15.57 -1.64
C PRO A 339 10.27 -16.01 -2.24
N MET A 340 9.94 -15.52 -3.43
CA MET A 340 8.74 -15.93 -4.17
C MET A 340 8.75 -17.44 -4.45
N GLN A 341 7.61 -18.10 -4.29
CA GLN A 341 7.48 -19.56 -4.39
C GLN A 341 7.02 -20.00 -5.78
N TRP A 342 7.96 -20.19 -6.71
CA TRP A 342 7.67 -20.50 -8.12
C TRP A 342 7.29 -21.97 -8.34
N THR A 343 8.07 -22.91 -7.80
CA THR A 343 7.93 -24.35 -8.02
C THR A 343 8.10 -25.12 -6.70
N PRO A 344 7.72 -26.42 -6.63
CA PRO A 344 8.00 -27.25 -5.45
C PRO A 344 9.46 -27.71 -5.35
N ASP A 345 10.34 -27.29 -6.27
CA ASP A 345 11.74 -27.70 -6.33
C ASP A 345 12.61 -26.91 -5.31
N ARG A 346 13.90 -27.21 -5.26
CA ARG A 346 14.92 -26.55 -4.45
C ARG A 346 14.73 -25.03 -4.45
N ASN A 347 14.78 -24.45 -3.25
CA ASN A 347 14.61 -23.01 -3.00
C ASN A 347 13.31 -22.45 -3.60
N ALA A 348 12.25 -23.26 -3.67
CA ALA A 348 10.98 -22.89 -4.30
C ALA A 348 11.10 -22.49 -5.79
N GLY A 349 12.15 -22.94 -6.49
CA GLY A 349 12.47 -22.49 -7.85
C GLY A 349 12.97 -21.06 -7.95
N PHE A 350 13.20 -20.35 -6.84
CA PHE A 350 13.68 -18.97 -6.82
C PHE A 350 15.14 -18.84 -7.24
N SER A 351 15.99 -19.79 -6.85
CA SER A 351 17.42 -19.76 -7.17
C SER A 351 18.02 -21.17 -7.15
N PRO A 352 18.97 -21.49 -8.04
CA PRO A 352 19.69 -22.76 -8.02
C PRO A 352 20.82 -22.80 -6.97
N CYS A 353 21.10 -21.70 -6.25
CA CYS A 353 22.21 -21.61 -5.31
C CYS A 353 22.06 -22.57 -4.11
N ASP A 354 23.14 -22.77 -3.35
CA ASP A 354 23.06 -23.47 -2.06
C ASP A 354 21.98 -22.82 -1.17
N PRO A 355 21.06 -23.58 -0.54
CA PRO A 355 20.00 -23.00 0.30
C PRO A 355 20.54 -22.08 1.41
N GLY A 356 21.73 -22.37 1.95
CA GLY A 356 22.38 -21.53 2.97
C GLY A 356 22.96 -20.22 2.44
N ARG A 357 22.96 -20.01 1.12
CA ARG A 357 23.39 -18.78 0.45
C ARG A 357 22.24 -17.87 0.00
N LEU A 358 20.99 -18.26 0.22
CA LEU A 358 19.86 -17.38 -0.02
C LEU A 358 19.94 -16.17 0.93
N SER A 359 19.51 -15.00 0.46
CA SER A 359 19.39 -13.80 1.29
C SER A 359 18.44 -14.04 2.47
N LEU A 360 17.29 -14.66 2.20
CA LEU A 360 16.32 -15.13 3.19
C LEU A 360 15.87 -16.56 2.86
N PRO A 361 15.55 -17.39 3.88
CA PRO A 361 15.09 -18.74 3.65
C PRO A 361 13.69 -18.75 3.00
N ALA A 362 13.46 -19.72 2.11
CA ALA A 362 12.11 -20.03 1.64
C ALA A 362 11.24 -20.57 2.79
N ILE A 363 9.92 -20.38 2.69
CA ILE A 363 8.99 -20.93 3.68
C ILE A 363 8.89 -22.45 3.52
N MET A 364 8.99 -23.18 4.63
CA MET A 364 9.03 -24.65 4.65
C MET A 364 8.04 -25.26 5.65
N ASP A 365 7.17 -24.47 6.26
CA ASP A 365 6.18 -25.01 7.18
C ASP A 365 5.12 -25.85 6.43
N PRO A 366 4.39 -26.75 7.11
CA PRO A 366 3.46 -27.66 6.45
C PRO A 366 2.25 -27.00 5.77
N VAL A 367 1.92 -25.75 6.12
CA VAL A 367 0.72 -25.05 5.62
C VAL A 367 1.08 -24.13 4.46
N TYR A 368 2.16 -23.35 4.58
CA TYR A 368 2.54 -22.34 3.58
C TYR A 368 3.82 -22.67 2.80
N GLY A 369 4.48 -23.77 3.13
CA GLY A 369 5.73 -24.15 2.49
C GLY A 369 5.61 -24.32 0.98
N TYR A 370 6.67 -24.01 0.25
CA TYR A 370 6.67 -24.01 -1.23
C TYR A 370 6.31 -25.35 -1.86
N GLN A 371 6.41 -26.47 -1.12
CA GLN A 371 5.96 -27.78 -1.58
C GLN A 371 4.43 -27.86 -1.79
N VAL A 372 3.66 -27.04 -1.06
CA VAL A 372 2.20 -26.95 -1.14
C VAL A 372 1.79 -25.68 -1.90
N THR A 373 2.39 -24.55 -1.53
CA THR A 373 2.03 -23.22 -2.05
C THR A 373 3.07 -22.75 -3.06
N ASN A 374 2.83 -22.96 -4.34
CA ASN A 374 3.70 -22.43 -5.40
C ASN A 374 2.93 -22.08 -6.67
N VAL A 375 3.55 -21.28 -7.54
CA VAL A 375 2.97 -20.83 -8.81
C VAL A 375 2.69 -22.00 -9.75
N GLU A 376 3.61 -22.94 -9.92
CA GLU A 376 3.44 -24.10 -10.83
C GLU A 376 2.21 -24.95 -10.48
N ALA A 377 2.05 -25.30 -9.21
CA ALA A 377 0.89 -26.02 -8.70
C ALA A 377 -0.40 -25.20 -8.85
N SER A 378 -0.35 -23.89 -8.55
CA SER A 378 -1.48 -22.98 -8.69
C SER A 378 -1.91 -22.80 -10.15
N MET A 379 -0.96 -22.74 -11.08
CA MET A 379 -1.24 -22.65 -12.52
C MET A 379 -1.90 -23.91 -13.06
N SER A 380 -1.58 -25.08 -12.49
CA SER A 380 -2.13 -26.37 -12.92
C SER A 380 -3.55 -26.63 -12.41
N SER A 381 -3.97 -25.98 -11.31
CA SER A 381 -5.29 -26.14 -10.71
C SER A 381 -6.25 -25.01 -11.12
N PRO A 382 -7.30 -25.26 -11.92
CA PRO A 382 -8.20 -24.20 -12.40
C PRO A 382 -8.96 -23.42 -11.31
N SER A 383 -9.08 -24.00 -10.10
CA SER A 383 -9.72 -23.38 -8.94
C SER A 383 -8.72 -22.77 -7.95
N SER A 384 -7.45 -22.60 -8.34
CA SER A 384 -6.42 -22.01 -7.48
C SER A 384 -6.72 -20.55 -7.13
N LEU A 385 -6.02 -20.04 -6.11
CA LEU A 385 -6.12 -18.63 -5.74
C LEU A 385 -5.60 -17.74 -6.87
N LEU A 386 -4.52 -18.17 -7.52
CA LEU A 386 -3.92 -17.45 -8.64
C LEU A 386 -4.90 -17.25 -9.80
N HIS A 387 -5.56 -18.32 -10.26
CA HIS A 387 -6.54 -18.22 -11.35
C HIS A 387 -7.77 -17.40 -10.96
N TRP A 388 -8.23 -17.55 -9.70
CA TRP A 388 -9.33 -16.75 -9.19
C TRP A 388 -8.97 -15.25 -9.15
N THR A 389 -7.81 -14.90 -8.59
CA THR A 389 -7.32 -13.51 -8.49
C THR A 389 -7.13 -12.91 -9.88
N ARG A 390 -6.55 -13.67 -10.82
CA ARG A 390 -6.43 -13.24 -12.22
C ARG A 390 -7.79 -12.93 -12.85
N ARG A 391 -8.77 -13.82 -12.69
CA ARG A 391 -10.15 -13.61 -13.19
C ARG A 391 -10.79 -12.38 -12.57
N MET A 392 -10.58 -12.14 -11.28
CA MET A 392 -11.07 -10.95 -10.58
C MET A 392 -10.48 -9.66 -11.15
N ILE A 393 -9.18 -9.65 -11.43
CA ILE A 393 -8.51 -8.51 -12.09
C ILE A 393 -9.06 -8.29 -13.51
N GLU A 394 -9.29 -9.37 -14.27
CA GLU A 394 -9.89 -9.28 -15.61
C GLU A 394 -11.31 -8.71 -15.57
N ILE A 395 -12.15 -9.15 -14.63
CA ILE A 395 -13.48 -8.56 -14.39
C ILE A 395 -13.36 -7.08 -14.04
N ARG A 396 -12.45 -6.72 -13.13
CA ARG A 396 -12.22 -5.31 -12.75
C ARG A 396 -11.83 -4.45 -13.95
N LYS A 397 -10.92 -4.93 -14.81
CA LYS A 397 -10.47 -4.22 -16.02
C LYS A 397 -11.61 -3.98 -17.03
N GLN A 398 -12.63 -4.83 -17.04
CA GLN A 398 -13.80 -4.69 -17.92
C GLN A 398 -14.88 -3.75 -17.35
N ASN A 399 -14.71 -3.24 -16.12
CA ASN A 399 -15.66 -2.39 -15.42
C ASN A 399 -14.93 -1.15 -14.86
N PRO A 400 -14.78 -0.07 -15.65
CA PRO A 400 -14.08 1.15 -15.25
C PRO A 400 -14.64 1.78 -13.96
N ALA A 401 -15.91 1.51 -13.62
CA ALA A 401 -16.53 1.99 -12.40
C ALA A 401 -15.74 1.65 -11.13
N PHE A 402 -15.00 0.54 -11.09
CA PHE A 402 -14.16 0.20 -9.94
C PHE A 402 -12.97 1.14 -9.72
N GLY A 403 -12.38 1.66 -10.79
CA GLY A 403 -11.23 2.57 -10.70
C GLY A 403 -11.64 4.04 -10.67
N LEU A 404 -12.56 4.43 -11.55
CA LEU A 404 -12.89 5.83 -11.82
C LEU A 404 -14.27 6.24 -11.31
N GLY A 405 -15.09 5.27 -10.89
CA GLY A 405 -16.46 5.54 -10.50
C GLY A 405 -16.59 6.13 -9.10
N THR A 406 -17.67 6.87 -8.91
CA THR A 406 -18.08 7.38 -7.60
C THR A 406 -18.32 6.21 -6.63
N TYR A 407 -18.31 6.50 -5.34
CA TYR A 407 -18.67 5.55 -4.30
C TYR A 407 -19.94 6.03 -3.61
N THR A 408 -20.96 5.19 -3.54
CA THR A 408 -22.17 5.48 -2.77
C THR A 408 -22.53 4.25 -1.94
N GLU A 409 -22.31 4.34 -0.63
CA GLU A 409 -22.74 3.30 0.29
C GLU A 409 -24.27 3.20 0.30
N LEU A 410 -24.78 1.97 0.27
CA LEU A 410 -26.19 1.67 0.40
C LEU A 410 -26.52 1.27 1.82
N GLN A 411 -27.64 1.76 2.33
CA GLN A 411 -28.14 1.32 3.63
C GLN A 411 -28.60 -0.14 3.55
N SER A 412 -27.81 -1.02 4.15
CA SER A 412 -28.17 -2.42 4.39
C SER A 412 -28.99 -2.54 5.68
N SER A 413 -30.04 -3.36 5.66
CA SER A 413 -30.79 -3.72 6.87
C SER A 413 -29.97 -4.56 7.86
N ASN A 414 -28.88 -5.17 7.40
CA ASN A 414 -28.02 -6.04 8.17
C ASN A 414 -26.63 -5.40 8.39
N PRO A 415 -26.19 -5.16 9.64
CA PRO A 415 -24.89 -4.56 9.92
C PRO A 415 -23.71 -5.45 9.50
N ALA A 416 -23.89 -6.75 9.33
CA ALA A 416 -22.85 -7.65 8.84
C ALA A 416 -22.62 -7.56 7.33
N VAL A 417 -23.49 -6.85 6.58
CA VAL A 417 -23.41 -6.78 5.12
C VAL A 417 -23.11 -5.35 4.67
N LEU A 418 -21.94 -5.16 4.04
CA LEU A 418 -21.57 -3.92 3.37
C LEU A 418 -22.06 -3.94 1.93
N ALA A 419 -22.86 -2.95 1.54
CA ALA A 419 -23.34 -2.79 0.17
C ALA A 419 -23.04 -1.38 -0.34
N PHE A 420 -22.58 -1.25 -1.58
CA PHE A 420 -22.30 0.05 -2.19
C PHE A 420 -22.40 -0.01 -3.71
N LEU A 421 -22.59 1.16 -4.32
CA LEU A 421 -22.59 1.36 -5.76
C LEU A 421 -21.28 2.02 -6.20
N ARG A 422 -20.83 1.58 -7.38
CA ARG A 422 -19.81 2.26 -8.17
C ARG A 422 -20.45 2.73 -9.47
N GLU A 423 -20.38 4.02 -9.76
CA GLU A 423 -21.00 4.63 -10.95
C GLU A 423 -19.96 5.43 -11.73
N TYR A 424 -19.70 5.04 -12.98
CA TYR A 424 -18.86 5.76 -13.92
C TYR A 424 -19.51 5.72 -15.31
N GLU A 425 -19.94 6.88 -15.81
CA GLU A 425 -20.68 6.99 -17.08
C GLU A 425 -21.89 6.03 -17.10
N ASP A 426 -21.93 5.07 -18.04
CA ASP A 426 -22.99 4.06 -18.14
C ASP A 426 -22.69 2.77 -17.33
N ASP A 427 -21.50 2.64 -16.75
CA ASP A 427 -21.09 1.49 -15.95
C ASP A 427 -21.54 1.67 -14.49
N LEU A 428 -22.56 0.90 -14.11
CA LEU A 428 -23.18 0.94 -12.79
C LEU A 428 -23.08 -0.44 -12.13
N VAL A 429 -22.21 -0.53 -11.13
CA VAL A 429 -21.87 -1.77 -10.43
C VAL A 429 -22.35 -1.73 -8.98
N LEU A 430 -23.16 -2.71 -8.59
CA LEU A 430 -23.58 -2.96 -7.21
C LEU A 430 -22.67 -4.02 -6.59
N CYS A 431 -22.01 -3.66 -5.50
CA CYS A 431 -21.16 -4.56 -4.73
C CYS A 431 -21.81 -4.86 -3.38
N VAL A 432 -21.85 -6.13 -2.98
CA VAL A 432 -22.45 -6.59 -1.71
C VAL A 432 -21.52 -7.60 -1.08
N HIS A 433 -21.09 -7.37 0.16
CA HIS A 433 -20.07 -8.16 0.86
C HIS A 433 -20.58 -8.55 2.25
N ASN A 434 -20.57 -9.85 2.57
CA ASN A 434 -20.92 -10.35 3.89
C ASN A 434 -19.66 -10.50 4.75
N PHE A 435 -19.58 -9.79 5.86
CA PHE A 435 -18.47 -9.85 6.81
C PHE A 435 -18.66 -10.91 7.88
N SER A 436 -19.86 -11.48 8.01
CA SER A 436 -20.11 -12.58 8.94
C SER A 436 -19.59 -13.90 8.38
N ARG A 437 -19.07 -14.76 9.26
CA ARG A 437 -18.74 -16.15 8.93
C ARG A 437 -19.97 -17.03 8.68
N PHE A 438 -21.16 -16.52 8.97
CA PHE A 438 -22.43 -17.22 8.77
C PHE A 438 -23.20 -16.64 7.58
N ALA A 439 -24.17 -17.41 7.08
CA ALA A 439 -25.05 -16.93 6.02
C ALA A 439 -25.90 -15.76 6.53
N GLN A 440 -25.99 -14.69 5.74
CA GLN A 440 -26.70 -13.47 6.10
C GLN A 440 -27.70 -13.07 5.00
N PRO A 441 -28.96 -12.75 5.35
CA PRO A 441 -29.84 -12.01 4.48
C PRO A 441 -29.57 -10.50 4.59
N THR A 442 -29.80 -9.76 3.51
CA THR A 442 -29.95 -8.31 3.56
C THR A 442 -31.03 -7.85 2.60
N GLU A 443 -31.68 -6.74 2.95
CA GLU A 443 -32.59 -6.03 2.07
C GLU A 443 -31.98 -4.68 1.71
N LEU A 444 -31.94 -4.38 0.42
CA LEU A 444 -31.37 -3.14 -0.12
C LEU A 444 -32.46 -2.27 -0.76
N ASP A 445 -32.46 -0.98 -0.46
CA ASP A 445 -33.31 -0.02 -1.17
C ASP A 445 -32.69 0.33 -2.53
N LEU A 446 -33.17 -0.33 -3.57
CA LEU A 446 -32.73 -0.13 -4.95
C LEU A 446 -33.79 0.56 -5.82
N ARG A 447 -34.84 1.15 -5.24
CA ARG A 447 -36.00 1.69 -5.99
C ARG A 447 -35.63 2.70 -7.07
N ARG A 448 -34.53 3.45 -6.88
CA ARG A 448 -33.97 4.37 -7.90
C ARG A 448 -33.64 3.67 -9.23
N PHE A 449 -33.46 2.36 -9.20
CA PHE A 449 -33.08 1.52 -10.34
C PHE A 449 -34.20 0.59 -10.82
N ASP A 450 -35.46 0.92 -10.51
CA ASP A 450 -36.65 0.18 -10.96
C ASP A 450 -36.58 -0.17 -12.47
N GLY A 451 -36.94 -1.42 -12.79
CA GLY A 451 -36.87 -2.00 -14.13
C GLY A 451 -35.45 -2.38 -14.62
N ARG A 452 -34.39 -2.12 -13.84
CA ARG A 452 -33.06 -2.71 -14.11
C ARG A 452 -32.95 -4.12 -13.55
N HIS A 453 -32.03 -4.90 -14.12
CA HIS A 453 -31.66 -6.23 -13.67
C HIS A 453 -30.22 -6.23 -13.17
N PRO A 454 -29.95 -6.75 -11.96
CA PRO A 454 -28.61 -7.11 -11.56
C PRO A 454 -28.14 -8.29 -12.40
N VAL A 455 -27.00 -8.14 -13.06
CA VAL A 455 -26.33 -9.22 -13.80
C VAL A 455 -25.00 -9.49 -13.09
N GLU A 456 -24.88 -10.69 -12.55
CA GLU A 456 -23.74 -11.14 -11.76
C GLU A 456 -22.47 -11.19 -12.64
N LEU A 457 -21.39 -10.53 -12.22
CA LEU A 457 -20.23 -10.24 -13.07
C LEU A 457 -19.33 -11.46 -13.37
N PHE A 458 -19.44 -12.54 -12.61
CA PHE A 458 -18.58 -13.70 -12.76
C PHE A 458 -19.14 -14.65 -13.82
N GLY A 459 -20.39 -15.06 -13.68
CA GLY A 459 -21.10 -15.99 -14.55
C GLY A 459 -22.04 -15.33 -15.56
N GLY A 460 -22.28 -14.02 -15.46
CA GLY A 460 -23.21 -13.31 -16.33
C GLY A 460 -24.68 -13.65 -16.05
N VAL A 461 -24.98 -14.16 -14.85
CA VAL A 461 -26.32 -14.63 -14.49
C VAL A 461 -27.20 -13.44 -14.15
N ARG A 462 -28.37 -13.37 -14.80
CA ARG A 462 -29.35 -12.31 -14.58
C ARG A 462 -30.24 -12.66 -13.39
N PHE A 463 -30.29 -11.74 -12.42
CA PHE A 463 -31.16 -11.81 -11.26
C PHE A 463 -32.53 -11.14 -11.54
N PRO A 464 -33.54 -11.34 -10.66
CA PRO A 464 -34.84 -10.67 -10.77
C PRO A 464 -34.76 -9.17 -11.01
N ALA A 465 -35.80 -8.61 -11.65
CA ALA A 465 -35.86 -7.16 -11.85
C ALA A 465 -35.92 -6.44 -10.50
N ILE A 466 -35.23 -5.31 -10.42
CA ILE A 466 -35.44 -4.36 -9.32
C ILE A 466 -36.83 -3.77 -9.49
N GLY A 467 -37.61 -3.80 -8.41
CA GLY A 467 -38.97 -3.26 -8.33
C GLY A 467 -39.08 -2.19 -7.25
N GLU A 468 -40.31 -1.94 -6.79
CA GLU A 468 -40.60 -1.01 -5.69
C GLU A 468 -40.31 -1.55 -4.28
N LEU A 469 -40.22 -2.88 -4.13
CA LEU A 469 -39.94 -3.53 -2.85
C LEU A 469 -38.44 -3.56 -2.55
N PRO A 470 -38.03 -3.60 -1.27
CA PRO A 470 -36.64 -3.86 -0.91
C PRO A 470 -36.11 -5.13 -1.59
N TYR A 471 -34.91 -5.03 -2.14
CA TYR A 471 -34.30 -6.10 -2.90
C TYR A 471 -33.59 -7.07 -1.96
N LEU A 472 -34.18 -8.25 -1.75
CA LEU A 472 -33.62 -9.29 -0.89
C LEU A 472 -32.44 -10.00 -1.55
N LEU A 473 -31.32 -10.06 -0.84
CA LEU A 473 -30.15 -10.89 -1.17
C LEU A 473 -29.81 -11.80 -0.01
N THR A 474 -29.31 -12.99 -0.33
CA THR A 474 -28.74 -13.93 0.64
C THR A 474 -27.31 -14.25 0.25
N LEU A 475 -26.41 -14.13 1.22
CA LEU A 475 -24.98 -14.38 1.03
C LEU A 475 -24.54 -15.51 1.97
N ALA A 476 -23.68 -16.38 1.47
CA ALA A 476 -22.96 -17.33 2.32
C ALA A 476 -22.00 -16.59 3.27
N GLY A 477 -21.49 -17.29 4.29
CA GLY A 477 -20.45 -16.73 5.17
C GLY A 477 -19.25 -16.26 4.37
N HIS A 478 -18.80 -15.03 4.62
CA HIS A 478 -17.73 -14.35 3.85
C HIS A 478 -17.98 -14.27 2.33
N GLY A 479 -19.22 -14.49 1.87
CA GLY A 479 -19.59 -14.40 0.47
C GLY A 479 -19.75 -12.95 0.02
N PHE A 480 -19.62 -12.73 -1.29
CA PHE A 480 -19.86 -11.43 -1.90
C PHE A 480 -20.47 -11.56 -3.29
N TYR A 481 -21.05 -10.47 -3.79
CA TYR A 481 -21.55 -10.36 -5.15
C TYR A 481 -21.14 -9.03 -5.76
N TRP A 482 -20.78 -9.06 -7.05
CA TRP A 482 -20.73 -7.88 -7.89
C TRP A 482 -21.73 -8.02 -9.03
N PHE A 483 -22.60 -7.02 -9.18
CA PHE A 483 -23.63 -7.00 -10.22
C PHE A 483 -23.48 -5.76 -11.08
N ARG A 484 -23.59 -5.91 -12.40
CA ARG A 484 -23.88 -4.78 -13.29
C ARG A 484 -25.39 -4.54 -13.34
N LEU A 485 -25.85 -3.31 -13.14
CA LEU A 485 -27.27 -2.97 -13.18
C LEU A 485 -27.69 -2.54 -14.59
N THR A 486 -28.35 -3.44 -15.33
CA THR A 486 -28.69 -3.23 -16.76
C THR A 486 -30.19 -3.04 -16.98
N ARG A 487 -30.60 -2.17 -17.92
CA ARG A 487 -32.00 -2.13 -18.38
C ARG A 487 -32.27 -3.32 -19.31
N ALA A 488 -33.49 -3.85 -19.28
CA ALA A 488 -33.92 -4.99 -20.11
C ALA A 488 -34.04 -4.64 -21.61
N ALA A 489 -32.92 -4.30 -22.25
CA ALA A 489 -32.73 -4.23 -23.70
C ALA A 489 -31.24 -4.12 -24.07
N SER A 490 -30.36 -4.94 -23.48
CA SER A 490 -29.07 -5.21 -24.10
C SER A 490 -28.98 -6.72 -24.32
N ARG A 491 -29.18 -7.15 -25.56
CA ARG A 491 -28.62 -8.42 -26.01
C ARG A 491 -27.12 -8.27 -25.79
N ILE A 492 -26.55 -9.00 -24.84
CA ILE A 492 -25.10 -9.23 -24.79
C ILE A 492 -24.78 -9.91 -26.12
N GLY A 493 -24.36 -9.12 -27.11
CA GLY A 493 -23.86 -9.63 -28.35
C GLY A 493 -22.62 -10.44 -28.00
N ARG A 494 -22.69 -11.75 -28.22
CA ARG A 494 -21.49 -12.52 -28.53
C ARG A 494 -20.85 -11.81 -29.72
N ARG A 495 -19.81 -11.01 -29.48
CA ARG A 495 -18.90 -10.62 -30.57
C ARG A 495 -18.02 -11.84 -30.87
N PRO A 496 -17.78 -12.13 -32.17
CA PRO A 496 -17.15 -13.36 -32.63
C PRO A 496 -15.70 -13.49 -32.16
#